data_AF-A0A3M6K220-F1
#
_entry.id   AF-A0A3M6K220-F1
#
_cell.length_a   1.000
_cell.length_b   1.000
_cell.length_c   1.000
_cell.angle_alpha   90.00
_cell.angle_beta   90.00
_cell.angle_gamma   90.00
#
_symmetry.space_group_name_H-M   'P 1'
#
loop_
_entity.id
_entity.type
_entity.pdbx_description
1 polymer ?
#
loop_
_entity_poly.entity_id
_entity_poly.type
_entity_poly.pdbx_seq_one_letter_code
_entity_poly.pdbx_strand_id
1 'polypeptide(L)'
;MITILCIIAVFVAVIFFVPLVDEFDTFNCITAPCEMPKITIFESMKKQLSEINSFEDCVSAGNPVMESHPRQCRTADGKHFVEKITP
;
A
#
# COMPACT_ATOMS: atom_id res chain seq x y z
N MET A 1 -53.36 -4.24 -22.34
CA MET A 1 -52.93 -5.49 -21.68
C MET A 1 -51.49 -5.83 -22.02
N ILE A 2 -51.11 -5.91 -23.30
CA ILE A 2 -49.71 -6.10 -23.74
C ILE A 2 -48.80 -4.95 -23.27
N THR A 3 -49.26 -3.70 -23.39
CA THR A 3 -48.50 -2.52 -22.92
C THR A 3 -48.20 -2.57 -21.43
N ILE A 4 -49.16 -3.01 -20.61
CA ILE A 4 -49.01 -3.18 -19.16
C ILE A 4 -48.02 -4.31 -18.85
N LEU A 5 -48.10 -5.43 -19.58
CA LEU A 5 -47.15 -6.55 -19.45
C LEU A 5 -45.72 -6.11 -19.79
N CYS A 6 -45.53 -5.30 -20.84
CA CYS A 6 -44.22 -4.75 -21.19
C CYS A 6 -43.68 -3.82 -20.09
N ILE A 7 -44.52 -2.94 -19.53
CA ILE A 7 -44.10 -2.03 -18.45
C ILE A 7 -43.70 -2.82 -17.20
N ILE A 8 -44.49 -3.83 -16.81
CA ILE A 8 -44.19 -4.69 -15.67
C ILE A 8 -42.87 -5.45 -15.90
N ALA A 9 -42.66 -6.01 -17.11
CA ALA A 9 -41.44 -6.72 -17.44
C ALA A 9 -40.20 -5.82 -17.36
N VAL A 10 -40.29 -4.57 -17.84
CA VAL A 10 -39.19 -3.59 -17.74
C VAL A 10 -38.94 -3.21 -16.28
N PHE A 11 -39.98 -2.98 -15.48
CA PHE A 11 -39.82 -2.58 -14.08
C PHE A 11 -39.20 -3.71 -13.23
N VAL A 12 -39.63 -4.96 -13.46
CA VAL A 12 -39.05 -6.15 -12.81
C VAL A 12 -37.60 -6.34 -13.23
N ALA A 13 -37.28 -6.17 -14.52
CA ALA A 13 -35.90 -6.23 -15.01
C ALA A 13 -35.03 -5.15 -14.35
N VAL A 14 -35.50 -3.91 -14.27
CA VAL A 14 -34.77 -2.82 -13.60
C VAL A 14 -34.56 -3.14 -12.12
N ILE A 15 -35.58 -3.58 -11.37
CA ILE A 15 -35.42 -3.93 -9.94
C ILE A 15 -34.44 -5.09 -9.73
N PHE A 16 -34.39 -6.07 -10.63
CA PHE A 16 -33.50 -7.22 -10.49
C PHE A 16 -32.07 -6.95 -10.96
N PHE A 17 -31.90 -6.11 -11.98
CA PHE A 17 -30.59 -5.79 -12.56
C PHE A 17 -29.91 -4.59 -11.89
N VAL A 18 -30.65 -3.61 -11.33
CA VAL A 18 -30.08 -2.48 -10.58
C VAL A 18 -29.17 -2.92 -9.42
N PRO A 19 -29.57 -3.84 -8.52
CA PRO A 19 -28.71 -4.25 -7.41
C PRO A 19 -27.46 -5.02 -7.85
N LEU A 20 -27.34 -5.42 -9.13
CA LEU A 20 -26.18 -6.12 -9.68
C LEU A 20 -25.16 -5.15 -10.32
N VAL A 21 -25.53 -3.89 -10.56
CA VAL A 21 -24.61 -2.84 -11.05
C VAL A 21 -24.09 -1.95 -9.90
N ASP A 22 -24.76 -1.96 -8.74
CA ASP A 22 -24.36 -1.18 -7.56
C ASP A 22 -23.23 -1.82 -6.72
N GLU A 23 -22.65 -2.94 -7.16
CA GLU A 23 -21.44 -3.53 -6.53
C GLU A 23 -20.13 -2.91 -7.06
N PHE A 24 -20.21 -1.86 -7.89
CA PHE A 24 -19.05 -1.07 -8.32
C PHE A 24 -19.15 0.38 -7.80
N ASP A 25 -18.57 0.58 -6.62
CA ASP A 25 -17.96 1.83 -6.17
C ASP A 25 -18.86 3.07 -5.96
N THR A 26 -19.66 3.06 -4.88
CA THR A 26 -19.50 4.07 -3.83
C THR A 26 -19.85 3.44 -2.49
N PHE A 27 -18.82 2.87 -1.84
CA PHE A 27 -18.90 2.48 -0.44
C PHE A 27 -19.22 3.72 0.41
N ASN A 28 -20.49 3.86 0.78
CA ASN A 28 -20.92 4.73 1.86
C ASN A 28 -20.33 4.21 3.17
N CYS A 29 -19.30 4.88 3.67
CA CYS A 29 -18.62 4.60 4.95
C CYS A 29 -19.49 4.84 6.20
N ILE A 30 -20.82 4.73 6.09
CA ILE A 30 -21.77 5.13 7.14
C ILE A 30 -22.35 3.90 7.88
N THR A 31 -22.43 2.73 7.25
CA THR A 31 -23.13 1.56 7.85
C THR A 31 -22.31 0.28 8.01
N ALA A 32 -21.04 0.26 7.58
CA ALA A 32 -20.08 -0.77 7.95
C ALA A 32 -18.90 -0.10 8.68
N PRO A 33 -18.34 -0.68 9.75
CA PRO A 33 -17.03 -0.26 10.20
C PRO A 33 -16.10 -0.52 9.01
N CYS A 34 -15.62 0.55 8.38
CA CYS A 34 -14.52 0.43 7.45
C CYS A 34 -13.39 -0.13 8.31
N GLU A 35 -13.09 -1.43 8.19
CA GLU A 35 -11.80 -1.95 8.60
C GLU A 35 -10.81 -1.20 7.73
N MET A 36 -10.30 -0.11 8.28
CA MET A 36 -9.22 0.64 7.69
C MET A 36 -8.12 -0.39 7.48
N PRO A 37 -7.74 -0.70 6.22
CA PRO A 37 -6.56 -1.50 6.03
C PRO A 37 -5.47 -0.75 6.79
N LYS A 38 -4.75 -1.46 7.67
CA LYS A 38 -3.57 -0.92 8.32
C LYS A 38 -2.50 -0.79 7.23
N ILE A 39 -2.68 0.14 6.30
CA ILE A 39 -1.63 0.61 5.42
C ILE A 39 -0.80 1.56 6.29
N THR A 40 -0.15 1.01 7.30
CA THR A 40 0.99 1.68 7.88
C THR A 40 2.02 1.64 6.77
N ILE A 41 2.37 2.81 6.24
CA ILE A 41 3.49 3.00 5.31
C ILE A 41 4.76 2.30 5.86
N PHE A 42 4.83 2.09 7.17
CA PHE A 42 5.82 1.27 7.86
C PHE A 42 5.90 -0.20 7.43
N GLU A 43 4.79 -0.88 7.11
CA GLU A 43 4.82 -2.30 6.70
C GLU A 43 5.46 -2.48 5.32
N SER A 44 5.17 -1.55 4.38
CA SER A 44 5.78 -1.56 3.05
C SER A 44 7.25 -1.13 3.07
N MET A 45 7.61 -0.17 3.93
CA MET A 45 9.02 0.22 4.15
C MET A 45 9.83 -0.94 4.75
N LYS A 46 9.25 -1.72 5.67
CA LYS A 46 9.93 -2.87 6.29
C LYS A 46 10.22 -3.99 5.29
N LYS A 47 9.36 -4.19 4.28
CA LYS A 47 9.57 -5.21 3.24
C LYS A 47 10.70 -4.87 2.25
N GLN A 48 11.01 -3.58 2.07
CA GLN A 48 12.10 -3.11 1.21
C GLN A 48 13.44 -3.06 1.95
N LEU A 49 13.41 -3.04 3.28
CA LEU A 49 14.61 -3.07 4.10
C LEU A 49 15.01 -4.52 4.35
N SER A 50 15.69 -5.16 3.37
CA SER A 50 16.60 -6.26 3.70
C SER A 50 17.42 -5.78 4.90
N GLU A 51 17.45 -6.54 5.99
CA GLU A 51 17.97 -6.06 7.27
C GLU A 51 19.47 -5.74 7.14
N ILE A 52 19.79 -4.50 6.77
CA ILE A 52 21.16 -4.00 6.64
C ILE A 52 21.70 -3.90 8.07
N ASN A 53 22.71 -4.71 8.38
CA ASN A 53 23.27 -4.80 9.73
C ASN A 53 24.72 -4.30 9.80
N SER A 54 25.35 -4.02 8.67
CA SER A 54 26.75 -3.57 8.58
C SER A 54 26.95 -2.44 7.59
N PHE A 55 28.12 -1.79 7.66
CA PHE A 55 28.52 -0.79 6.68
C PHE A 55 28.64 -1.42 5.29
N GLU A 56 29.19 -2.63 5.20
CA GLU A 56 29.37 -3.39 3.97
C GLU A 56 28.02 -3.73 3.30
N ASP A 57 27.03 -4.12 4.10
CA ASP A 57 25.67 -4.38 3.62
C ASP A 57 25.03 -3.08 3.08
N CYS A 58 25.26 -1.95 3.77
CA CYS A 58 24.73 -0.65 3.38
C CYS A 58 25.29 -0.21 2.01
N VAL A 59 26.61 -0.37 1.82
CA VAL A 59 27.30 -0.06 0.56
C VAL A 59 26.86 -1.00 -0.56
N SER A 60 26.78 -2.30 -0.28
CA SER A 60 26.37 -3.33 -1.25
C SER A 60 24.92 -3.15 -1.70
N ALA A 61 24.07 -2.61 -0.82
CA ALA A 61 22.71 -2.21 -1.15
C ALA A 61 22.62 -0.91 -1.98
N GLY A 62 23.76 -0.29 -2.36
CA GLY A 62 23.81 0.88 -3.23
C GLY A 62 23.43 2.20 -2.54
N ASN A 63 23.47 2.24 -1.22
CA ASN A 63 23.16 3.45 -0.46
C ASN A 63 24.30 4.48 -0.54
N PRO A 64 24.01 5.79 -0.38
CA PRO A 64 25.02 6.83 -0.41
C PRO A 64 26.05 6.68 0.71
N VAL A 65 27.32 6.70 0.30
CA VAL A 65 28.47 6.73 1.19
C VAL A 65 28.97 8.16 1.32
N MET A 66 29.17 8.60 2.54
CA MET A 66 29.77 9.88 2.90
C MET A 66 31.27 9.67 3.10
N GLU A 67 32.06 10.48 2.40
CA GLU A 67 33.53 10.50 2.46
C GLU A 67 34.02 11.21 3.74
N SER A 68 33.55 10.77 4.91
CA SER A 68 34.07 11.17 6.22
C SER A 68 35.15 10.19 6.70
N HIS A 69 35.91 10.55 7.73
CA HIS A 69 36.81 9.61 8.41
C HIS A 69 36.38 9.43 9.87
N PRO A 70 35.84 8.26 10.26
CA PRO A 70 35.59 7.06 9.45
C PRO A 70 34.49 7.24 8.40
N ARG A 71 34.46 6.39 7.37
CA ARG A 71 33.43 6.45 6.31
C ARG A 71 32.06 6.10 6.88
N GLN A 72 31.02 6.71 6.34
CA GLN A 72 29.65 6.52 6.81
C GLN A 72 28.72 6.21 5.63
N CYS A 73 27.76 5.30 5.81
CA CYS A 73 26.76 4.95 4.81
C CYS A 73 25.36 5.18 5.37
N ARG A 74 24.46 5.80 4.60
CA ARG A 74 23.11 6.16 5.05
C ARG A 74 22.04 5.52 4.18
N THR A 75 21.11 4.81 4.80
CA THR A 75 20.01 4.15 4.11
C THR A 75 18.82 5.09 3.88
N ALA A 76 17.93 4.71 2.96
CA ALA A 76 16.72 5.49 2.64
C ALA A 76 15.74 5.61 3.83
N ASP A 77 15.72 4.64 4.74
CA ASP A 77 14.94 4.66 5.99
C ASP A 77 15.59 5.51 7.10
N GLY A 78 16.79 6.07 6.86
CA GLY A 78 17.46 6.99 7.76
C GLY A 78 18.40 6.36 8.79
N LYS A 79 18.68 5.05 8.69
CA LYS A 79 19.76 4.43 9.46
C LYS A 79 21.11 4.86 8.90
N HIS A 80 22.10 4.94 9.77
CA HIS A 80 23.48 5.24 9.40
C HIS A 80 24.40 4.16 9.95
N PHE A 81 25.37 3.75 9.14
CA PHE A 81 26.37 2.74 9.47
C PHE A 81 27.75 3.36 9.33
N VAL A 82 28.62 3.14 10.31
CA VAL A 82 29.98 3.69 10.35
C VAL A 82 30.97 2.55 10.16
N GLU A 83 31.99 2.79 9.34
CA GLU A 83 33.08 1.83 9.13
C GLU A 83 33.87 1.61 10.43
N LYS A 84 34.08 0.34 10.80
CA LYS A 84 34.85 -0.01 11.99
C LYS A 84 36.34 0.05 11.69
N ILE A 85 36.98 1.13 12.10
CA ILE A 85 38.45 1.25 12.10
C ILE A 85 39.03 0.77 13.44
N THR A 86 40.14 0.03 13.38
CA THR A 86 40.93 -0.34 14.56
C THR A 86 42.07 0.67 14.67
N PRO A 87 42.33 1.27 15.86
CA PRO A 87 43.39 2.27 16.04
C PRO A 87 44.80 1.68 15.90
#